data_AF-A0A1U7PYQ3-F1
#
_entry.id   AF-A0A1U7PYQ3-F1
#
_cell.length_a   1.000
_cell.length_b   1.000
_cell.length_c   1.000
_cell.angle_alpha   90.00
_cell.angle_beta   90.00
_cell.angle_gamma   90.00
#
_symmetry.space_group_name_H-M   'P 1'
#
loop_
_entity.id
_entity.type
_entity.pdbx_description
1 polymer ?
#
loop_
_entity_poly.entity_id
_entity_poly.type
_entity_poly.pdbx_seq_one_letter_code
_entity_poly.pdbx_strand_id
1 'polypeptide(L)'
;MNYIITYTVYVLIISVLMGLTTWKLYKKMGYNPLFSFVPFYNYLIILKETKHPKWWAVLSYFPIVGPIMMSVFHIFLMKKFGKRGFVNGLLTVILPFIFMATVNYSKNPEIETEEEEEEAKKKETFLGSVTFAVVFATIIHAFITQPFGIPTGSMERTLLVGDFLFVNKWAYGFRMPMRPVALPFLQGTIMDTGEKGNPKDDPKSYIDAVKLPYLRIPGYDEVKRYDIVVFNYPQDSVHTAIDRKDPYVKRCIGIPGDVIEFRAGRLFVNNAPEKILGDEQQQHGYLVTTGSQLDIPQLYKAYGFLPVQENQNNTGFVYAFQGLTDQIAKEIKALPQVIEMKEMIEEKGVGAVRYKLNADKTAYTKHIDTTQSIYPINKPWNQDWYGPLRIPKKGDVVTLNQETLPTYQWIISEYEHNKLENKNGKIYINGQETNQYTIKQNYYMMIGDNRDASLDARFFGVVPEENIVGRPMFTWLSVEGLFSDASSTYQAPGKKIRWDRMFKATNTGESNKTSYWWVAVAILVLFFGWDYFAKLFKKKKEED
;
A
#
# COMPACT_ATOMS: atom_id res chain seq x y z
N MET A 1 17.58 18.38 -0.29
CA MET A 1 18.40 17.95 0.86
C MET A 1 18.47 16.42 0.85
N ASN A 2 19.62 15.83 1.19
CA ASN A 2 19.81 14.37 1.22
C ASN A 2 19.05 13.76 2.42
N TYR A 3 18.40 12.60 2.23
CA TYR A 3 17.63 11.91 3.28
C TYR A 3 18.41 11.73 4.57
N ILE A 4 19.65 11.23 4.48
CA ILE A 4 20.49 10.89 5.62
C ILE A 4 20.80 12.16 6.40
N ILE A 5 21.17 13.25 5.72
CA ILE A 5 21.46 14.54 6.36
C ILE A 5 20.23 15.08 7.10
N THR A 6 19.06 15.11 6.43
CA THR A 6 17.81 15.57 7.05
C THR A 6 17.49 14.74 8.29
N TYR A 7 17.65 13.42 8.20
CA TYR A 7 17.36 12.51 9.30
C TYR A 7 18.35 12.66 10.45
N THR A 8 19.64 12.86 10.17
CA THR A 8 20.66 13.15 11.20
C THR A 8 20.33 14.43 11.96
N VAL A 9 19.91 15.50 11.27
CA VAL A 9 19.49 16.75 11.92
C VAL A 9 18.30 16.50 12.85
N TYR A 10 17.31 15.71 12.41
CA TYR A 10 16.17 15.33 13.25
C TYR A 10 16.59 14.57 14.51
N VAL A 11 17.51 13.60 14.38
CA VAL A 11 18.09 12.85 15.52
C VAL A 11 18.79 13.79 16.51
N LEU A 12 19.56 14.75 16.02
CA LEU A 12 20.26 15.72 16.87
C LEU A 12 19.28 16.63 17.63
N ILE A 13 18.25 17.16 16.95
CA ILE A 13 17.22 18.00 17.59
C ILE A 13 16.53 17.22 18.73
N ILE A 14 16.10 15.98 18.46
CA ILE A 14 15.47 15.13 19.47
C ILE A 14 16.40 14.85 20.64
N SER A 15 17.69 14.62 20.37
CA SER A 15 18.66 14.31 21.41
C SER A 15 18.95 15.52 22.30
N VAL A 16 18.95 16.73 21.74
CA VAL A 16 19.01 17.97 22.52
C VAL A 16 17.77 18.13 23.39
N LEU A 17 16.57 17.92 22.84
CA LEU A 17 15.32 17.96 23.62
C LEU A 17 15.32 16.93 24.75
N MET A 18 15.76 15.70 24.47
CA MET A 18 15.92 14.65 25.48
C MET A 18 16.88 15.09 26.58
N GLY A 19 18.02 15.66 26.21
CA GLY A 19 19.01 16.15 27.16
C GLY A 19 18.46 17.25 28.07
N LEU A 20 17.86 18.30 27.49
CA LEU A 20 17.28 19.43 28.22
C LEU A 20 16.18 19.02 29.21
N THR A 21 15.45 17.95 28.88
CA THR A 21 14.31 17.47 29.65
C THR A 21 14.64 16.36 30.64
N THR A 22 15.87 15.82 30.64
CA THR A 22 16.24 14.68 31.52
C THR A 22 17.61 14.77 32.20
N TRP A 23 18.45 15.78 31.93
CA TRP A 23 19.83 15.84 32.45
C TRP A 23 19.95 15.78 33.98
N LYS A 24 18.98 16.31 34.75
CA LYS A 24 19.00 16.23 36.23
C LYS A 24 18.63 14.83 36.70
N LEU A 25 17.75 14.14 35.97
CA LEU A 25 17.42 12.74 36.23
C LEU A 25 18.66 11.86 36.06
N TYR A 26 19.45 12.09 35.00
CA TYR A 26 20.72 11.37 34.79
C TYR A 26 21.72 11.66 35.91
N LYS A 27 21.83 12.92 36.34
CA LYS A 27 22.64 13.30 37.50
C LYS A 27 22.21 12.53 38.75
N LYS A 28 20.90 12.40 38.99
CA LYS A 28 20.35 11.71 40.16
C LYS A 28 20.58 10.20 40.11
N MET A 29 20.60 9.59 38.91
CA MET A 29 21.02 8.20 38.71
C MET A 29 22.54 7.99 38.80
N GLY A 30 23.34 9.03 39.09
CA GLY A 30 24.79 8.93 39.24
C GLY A 30 25.60 9.06 37.95
N TYR A 31 25.00 9.53 36.85
CA TYR A 31 25.67 9.70 35.55
C TYR A 31 26.03 11.16 35.28
N ASN A 32 27.02 11.39 34.39
CA ASN A 32 27.33 12.73 33.89
C ASN A 32 26.10 13.29 33.14
N PRO A 33 25.61 14.50 33.47
CA PRO A 33 24.48 15.13 32.79
C PRO A 33 24.60 15.21 31.27
N LEU A 34 25.82 15.38 30.73
CA LEU A 34 26.04 15.48 29.29
C LEU A 34 25.62 14.20 28.54
N PHE A 35 25.61 13.05 29.22
CA PHE A 35 25.21 11.78 28.61
C PHE A 35 23.73 11.74 28.21
N SER A 36 22.86 12.59 28.77
CA SER A 36 21.46 12.67 28.34
C SER A 36 21.30 13.29 26.94
N PHE A 37 22.30 14.04 26.46
CA PHE A 37 22.32 14.70 25.15
C PHE A 37 22.92 13.83 24.05
N VAL A 38 23.65 12.76 24.40
CA VAL A 38 24.34 11.92 23.43
C VAL A 38 23.35 10.90 22.85
N PRO A 39 23.04 10.95 21.54
CA PRO A 39 22.11 10.02 20.92
C PRO A 39 22.57 8.58 21.11
N PHE A 40 21.61 7.66 21.26
CA PHE A 40 21.78 6.23 21.54
C PHE A 40 22.35 5.95 22.94
N TYR A 41 23.39 6.66 23.36
CA TYR A 41 24.03 6.47 24.66
C TYR A 41 23.11 6.84 25.82
N ASN A 42 22.31 7.90 25.65
CA ASN A 42 21.23 8.23 26.57
C ASN A 42 20.30 7.01 26.82
N TYR A 43 19.75 6.42 25.76
CA TYR A 43 18.86 5.27 25.88
C TYR A 43 19.58 4.00 26.34
N LEU A 44 20.87 3.81 26.03
CA LEU A 44 21.67 2.72 26.59
C LEU A 44 21.74 2.80 28.12
N ILE A 45 21.89 3.99 28.69
CA ILE A 45 21.87 4.21 30.14
C ILE A 45 20.49 3.89 30.70
N ILE A 46 19.41 4.41 30.10
CA ILE A 46 18.04 4.11 30.54
C ILE A 46 17.79 2.60 30.57
N LEU A 47 18.12 1.89 29.50
CA LEU A 47 17.96 0.44 29.39
C LEU A 47 18.78 -0.33 30.42
N LYS A 48 20.03 0.11 30.68
CA LYS A 48 20.88 -0.46 31.74
C LYS A 48 20.21 -0.29 33.11
N GLU A 49 19.78 0.92 33.42
CA GLU A 49 19.18 1.31 34.69
C GLU A 49 17.82 0.67 34.95
N THR A 50 17.13 0.26 33.90
CA THR A 50 15.80 -0.37 33.97
C THR A 50 15.86 -1.88 33.67
N LYS A 51 17.08 -2.45 33.59
CA LYS A 51 17.34 -3.89 33.40
C LYS A 51 16.68 -4.47 32.12
N HIS A 52 16.74 -3.73 31.01
CA HIS A 52 16.26 -4.14 29.67
C HIS A 52 17.42 -4.37 28.67
N PRO A 53 17.19 -5.07 27.54
CA PRO A 53 18.23 -5.35 26.55
C PRO A 53 18.82 -4.07 25.95
N LYS A 54 20.12 -3.84 26.17
CA LYS A 54 20.83 -2.62 25.74
C LYS A 54 20.80 -2.41 24.22
N TRP A 55 20.77 -3.49 23.43
CA TRP A 55 20.75 -3.39 21.96
C TRP A 55 19.50 -2.68 21.42
N TRP A 56 18.41 -2.60 22.21
CA TRP A 56 17.20 -1.85 21.84
C TRP A 56 17.48 -0.36 21.58
N ALA A 57 18.56 0.20 22.13
CA ALA A 57 18.94 1.59 21.88
C ALA A 57 19.14 1.89 20.38
N VAL A 58 19.56 0.90 19.56
CA VAL A 58 19.71 1.07 18.10
C VAL A 58 18.36 1.39 17.44
N LEU A 59 17.25 0.91 18.00
CA LEU A 59 15.91 1.11 17.46
C LEU A 59 15.38 2.53 17.69
N SER A 60 15.90 3.28 18.67
CA SER A 60 15.38 4.59 19.10
C SER A 60 15.27 5.60 17.97
N TYR A 61 16.16 5.53 16.99
CA TYR A 61 16.21 6.47 15.87
C TYR A 61 16.05 5.74 14.54
N PHE A 62 15.25 4.68 14.52
CA PHE A 62 14.83 4.05 13.27
C PHE A 62 13.54 4.72 12.79
N PRO A 63 13.32 5.04 11.50
CA PRO A 63 12.08 5.68 11.07
C PRO A 63 10.83 4.86 11.45
N ILE A 64 9.74 5.51 11.90
CA ILE A 64 8.49 4.90 12.41
C ILE A 64 8.67 4.13 13.74
N VAL A 65 9.64 3.23 13.81
CA VAL A 65 9.92 2.37 14.98
C VAL A 65 10.53 3.17 16.13
N GLY A 66 11.40 4.13 15.80
CA GLY A 66 12.12 4.98 16.73
C GLY A 66 11.21 5.79 17.64
N PRO A 67 10.26 6.57 17.12
CA PRO A 67 9.28 7.26 17.96
C PRO A 67 8.58 6.33 18.97
N ILE A 68 8.19 5.12 18.56
CA ILE A 68 7.58 4.12 19.46
C ILE A 68 8.57 3.70 20.54
N MET A 69 9.79 3.33 20.15
CA MET A 69 10.83 2.89 21.09
C MET A 69 11.25 4.00 22.06
N MET A 70 11.36 5.25 21.58
CA MET A 70 11.60 6.41 22.44
C MET A 70 10.49 6.54 23.48
N SER A 71 9.21 6.46 23.09
CA SER A 71 8.09 6.46 24.04
C SER A 71 8.20 5.34 25.08
N VAL A 72 8.57 4.13 24.65
CA VAL A 72 8.82 2.99 25.56
C VAL A 72 9.95 3.32 26.55
N PHE A 73 11.07 3.86 26.08
CA PHE A 73 12.20 4.22 26.94
C PHE A 73 11.88 5.38 27.88
N HIS A 74 11.11 6.37 27.42
CA HIS A 74 10.63 7.45 28.28
C HIS A 74 9.72 6.91 29.38
N ILE A 75 8.83 5.97 29.06
CA ILE A 75 8.01 5.29 30.07
C ILE A 75 8.89 4.55 31.07
N PHE A 76 9.91 3.81 30.62
CA PHE A 76 10.85 3.13 31.53
C PHE A 76 11.56 4.10 32.47
N LEU A 77 12.05 5.22 31.93
CA LEU A 77 12.67 6.27 32.73
C LEU A 77 11.67 6.86 33.74
N MET A 78 10.46 7.22 33.30
CA MET A 78 9.44 7.81 34.18
C MET A 78 9.01 6.86 35.29
N LYS A 79 8.91 5.56 35.01
CA LYS A 79 8.65 4.53 36.04
C LYS A 79 9.75 4.48 37.08
N LYS A 80 11.03 4.51 36.68
CA LYS A 80 12.17 4.57 37.60
C LYS A 80 12.11 5.77 38.56
N PHE A 81 11.42 6.84 38.16
CA PHE A 81 11.15 8.02 38.98
C PHE A 81 9.74 8.05 39.62
N GLY A 82 9.15 6.88 39.87
CA GLY A 82 7.88 6.71 40.57
C GLY A 82 6.63 7.10 39.77
N LYS A 83 6.73 7.38 38.46
CA LYS A 83 5.60 7.85 37.64
C LYS A 83 4.90 6.70 36.91
N ARG A 84 4.41 5.72 37.67
CA ARG A 84 3.79 4.48 37.14
C ARG A 84 2.31 4.59 36.73
N GLY A 85 1.60 5.62 37.19
CA GLY A 85 0.16 5.77 36.92
C GLY A 85 -0.18 5.87 35.43
N PHE A 86 -1.37 5.38 35.05
CA PHE A 86 -1.86 5.39 33.66
C PHE A 86 -1.79 6.78 33.01
N VAL A 87 -2.21 7.82 33.74
CA VAL A 87 -2.17 9.22 33.26
C VAL A 87 -0.73 9.66 32.98
N ASN A 88 0.22 9.29 33.83
CA ASN A 88 1.63 9.61 33.61
C ASN A 88 2.18 8.90 32.37
N GLY A 89 1.81 7.63 32.17
CA GLY A 89 2.14 6.89 30.96
C GLY A 89 1.60 7.59 29.71
N LEU A 90 0.32 7.99 29.73
CA LEU A 90 -0.31 8.71 28.62
C LEU A 90 0.39 10.04 28.33
N LEU A 91 0.67 10.85 29.36
CA LEU A 91 1.41 12.11 29.23
C LEU A 91 2.83 11.89 28.68
N THR A 92 3.49 10.81 29.08
CA THR A 92 4.82 10.43 28.58
C THR A 92 4.79 10.09 27.09
N VAL A 93 3.68 9.55 26.58
CA VAL A 93 3.54 9.21 25.15
C VAL A 93 3.12 10.43 24.33
N ILE A 94 2.10 11.18 24.78
CA ILE A 94 1.51 12.28 24.00
C ILE A 94 2.37 13.54 24.08
N LEU A 95 2.91 13.85 25.27
CA LEU A 95 3.70 15.06 25.54
C LEU A 95 5.04 14.71 26.21
N PRO A 96 5.88 13.86 25.59
CA PRO A 96 7.06 13.27 26.22
C PRO A 96 7.98 14.32 26.83
N PHE A 97 8.41 15.30 26.03
CA PHE A 97 9.38 16.31 26.45
C PHE A 97 8.82 17.27 27.50
N ILE A 98 7.50 17.57 27.46
CA ILE A 98 6.86 18.42 28.47
C ILE A 98 6.77 17.68 29.79
N PHE A 99 6.24 16.46 29.79
CA PHE A 99 6.06 15.68 31.01
C PHE A 99 7.41 15.31 31.65
N MET A 100 8.39 14.86 30.87
CA MET A 100 9.72 14.58 31.40
C MET A 100 10.38 15.83 32.00
N ALA A 101 10.20 17.01 31.40
CA ALA A 101 10.68 18.27 31.96
C ALA A 101 10.07 18.56 33.34
N THR A 102 8.76 18.34 33.53
CA THR A 102 8.13 18.60 34.84
C THR A 102 8.74 17.72 35.93
N VAL A 103 9.05 16.45 35.62
CA VAL A 103 9.71 15.53 36.56
C VAL A 103 11.16 15.94 36.81
N ASN A 104 11.90 16.26 35.74
CA ASN A 104 13.32 16.65 35.79
C ASN A 104 13.57 17.92 36.61
N TYR A 105 12.66 18.90 36.55
CA TYR A 105 12.76 20.15 37.30
C TYR A 105 11.97 20.14 38.62
N SER A 106 11.41 19.00 39.03
CA SER A 106 10.72 18.90 40.32
C SER A 106 11.69 18.99 41.51
N LYS A 107 11.22 19.42 42.68
CA LYS A 107 12.07 19.73 43.84
C LYS A 107 12.86 18.52 44.37
N ASN A 108 12.32 17.31 44.24
CA ASN A 108 12.97 16.05 44.64
C ASN A 108 12.36 14.87 43.86
N PRO A 109 12.86 14.52 42.67
CA PRO A 109 12.30 13.40 41.91
C PRO A 109 12.70 12.08 42.56
N GLU A 110 11.80 11.40 43.28
CA GLU A 110 12.05 10.11 43.95
C GLU A 110 12.57 9.07 42.94
N ILE A 111 13.58 8.28 43.35
CA ILE A 111 14.08 7.14 42.57
C ILE A 111 13.60 5.90 43.30
N GLU A 112 12.95 5.00 42.59
CA GLU A 112 12.47 3.74 43.16
C GLU A 112 13.64 2.82 43.55
N THR A 113 13.44 2.06 44.62
CA THR A 113 14.42 1.08 45.11
C THR A 113 14.32 -0.24 44.33
N GLU A 114 15.36 -1.08 44.39
CA GLU A 114 15.38 -2.35 43.65
C GLU A 114 14.25 -3.31 44.07
N GLU A 115 13.83 -3.27 45.34
CA GLU A 115 12.73 -4.09 45.86
C GLU A 115 11.37 -3.67 45.26
N GLU A 116 11.12 -2.36 45.15
CA GLU A 116 9.91 -1.79 44.52
C GLU A 116 9.88 -2.02 43.00
N GLU A 117 11.04 -2.22 42.35
CA GLU A 117 11.14 -2.62 40.95
C GLU A 117 10.81 -4.12 40.75
N GLU A 118 11.26 -4.99 41.65
CA GLU A 118 11.01 -6.44 41.55
C GLU A 118 9.54 -6.81 41.77
N GLU A 119 8.85 -6.18 42.72
CA GLU A 119 7.41 -6.39 42.90
C GLU A 119 6.59 -5.90 41.70
N ALA A 120 6.96 -4.77 41.11
CA ALA A 120 6.31 -4.23 39.92
C ALA A 120 6.53 -5.12 38.69
N LYS A 121 7.73 -5.68 38.53
CA LYS A 121 8.07 -6.60 37.42
C LYS A 121 7.19 -7.85 37.39
N LYS A 122 6.77 -8.39 38.53
CA LYS A 122 5.85 -9.55 38.60
C LYS A 122 4.47 -9.27 38.00
N LYS A 123 4.03 -8.01 37.93
CA LYS A 123 2.73 -7.59 37.35
C LYS A 123 2.84 -7.13 35.89
N GLU A 124 4.03 -6.80 35.39
CA GLU A 124 4.22 -6.04 34.15
C GLU A 124 4.75 -6.84 32.94
N THR A 125 5.12 -8.11 33.14
CA THR A 125 5.70 -9.00 32.11
C THR A 125 4.86 -9.14 30.84
N PHE A 126 3.53 -9.06 30.97
CA PHE A 126 2.61 -9.14 29.83
C PHE A 126 2.69 -7.89 28.92
N LEU A 127 2.63 -6.68 29.50
CA LEU A 127 2.65 -5.43 28.73
C LEU A 127 3.98 -5.24 27.99
N GLY A 128 5.10 -5.61 28.63
CA GLY A 128 6.42 -5.60 27.98
C GLY A 128 6.50 -6.55 26.78
N SER A 129 5.93 -7.75 26.91
CA SER A 129 5.90 -8.75 25.83
C SER A 129 5.02 -8.31 24.66
N VAL A 130 3.85 -7.75 24.94
CA VAL A 130 2.95 -7.19 23.90
C VAL A 130 3.61 -6.00 23.20
N THR A 131 4.25 -5.09 23.95
CA THR A 131 4.97 -3.94 23.37
C THR A 131 6.07 -4.41 22.42
N PHE A 132 6.87 -5.40 22.83
CA PHE A 132 7.90 -5.98 21.98
C PHE A 132 7.30 -6.61 20.72
N ALA A 133 6.20 -7.37 20.83
CA ALA A 133 5.54 -7.98 19.68
C ALA A 133 5.02 -6.92 18.69
N VAL A 134 4.41 -5.83 19.18
CA VAL A 134 3.93 -4.72 18.34
C VAL A 134 5.08 -4.00 17.63
N VAL A 135 6.18 -3.72 18.35
CA VAL A 135 7.39 -3.11 17.78
C VAL A 135 7.98 -4.02 16.70
N PHE A 136 8.15 -5.31 17.00
CA PHE A 136 8.68 -6.28 16.06
C PHE A 136 7.79 -6.38 14.81
N ALA A 137 6.47 -6.51 14.98
CA ALA A 137 5.52 -6.51 13.88
C ALA A 137 5.60 -5.20 13.08
N THR A 138 5.80 -4.05 13.73
CA THR A 138 5.98 -2.75 13.07
C THR A 138 7.28 -2.71 12.26
N ILE A 139 8.38 -3.29 12.76
CA ILE A 139 9.65 -3.40 12.01
C ILE A 139 9.43 -4.27 10.77
N ILE A 140 8.83 -5.46 10.93
CA ILE A 140 8.55 -6.35 9.81
C ILE A 140 7.66 -5.63 8.79
N HIS A 141 6.59 -4.97 9.24
CA HIS A 141 5.65 -4.22 8.40
C HIS A 141 6.35 -3.09 7.62
N ALA A 142 7.10 -2.25 8.35
CA ALA A 142 7.68 -1.05 7.78
C ALA A 142 8.79 -1.39 6.79
N PHE A 143 9.62 -2.40 7.09
CA PHE A 143 10.89 -2.61 6.39
C PHE A 143 10.95 -3.88 5.54
N ILE A 144 10.21 -4.95 5.85
CA ILE A 144 10.39 -6.25 5.19
C ILE A 144 9.21 -6.55 4.28
N THR A 145 8.01 -6.63 4.85
CA THR A 145 6.80 -7.02 4.12
C THR A 145 5.61 -6.20 4.58
N GLN A 146 4.68 -5.89 3.68
CA GLN A 146 3.45 -5.21 4.04
C GLN A 146 2.23 -6.01 3.58
N PRO A 147 1.22 -6.20 4.44
CA PRO A 147 -0.03 -6.83 4.05
C PRO A 147 -0.91 -5.84 3.27
N PHE A 148 -1.55 -6.32 2.20
CA PHE A 148 -2.55 -5.57 1.42
C PHE A 148 -3.77 -6.43 1.14
N GLY A 149 -4.97 -5.87 1.29
CA GLY A 149 -6.22 -6.53 0.87
C GLY A 149 -6.55 -6.21 -0.59
N ILE A 150 -7.26 -7.10 -1.26
CA ILE A 150 -7.78 -6.94 -2.63
C ILE A 150 -9.28 -6.62 -2.56
N PRO A 151 -9.67 -5.33 -2.64
CA PRO A 151 -11.07 -4.94 -2.53
C PRO A 151 -11.84 -5.00 -3.87
N THR A 152 -11.15 -5.01 -5.01
CA THR A 152 -11.78 -4.91 -6.34
C THR A 152 -11.31 -6.00 -7.31
N GLY A 153 -12.16 -6.34 -8.28
CA GLY A 153 -11.96 -7.42 -9.23
C GLY A 153 -11.02 -7.14 -10.40
N SER A 154 -10.23 -6.06 -10.36
CA SER A 154 -9.32 -5.68 -11.46
C SER A 154 -8.24 -6.72 -11.77
N MET A 155 -7.93 -7.60 -10.82
CA MET A 155 -6.98 -8.71 -10.94
C MET A 155 -7.67 -10.06 -10.78
N GLU A 156 -9.01 -10.12 -10.91
CA GLU A 156 -9.79 -11.33 -10.65
C GLU A 156 -9.27 -12.52 -11.49
N ARG A 157 -9.46 -13.75 -10.97
CA ARG A 157 -8.87 -15.02 -11.43
C ARG A 157 -7.40 -15.19 -11.01
N THR A 158 -6.59 -14.14 -11.12
CA THR A 158 -5.20 -14.14 -10.64
C THR A 158 -5.14 -13.89 -9.13
N LEU A 159 -5.68 -12.75 -8.70
CA LEU A 159 -5.83 -12.30 -7.31
C LEU A 159 -7.31 -12.00 -7.09
N LEU A 160 -7.98 -12.79 -6.25
CA LEU A 160 -9.43 -12.66 -6.11
C LEU A 160 -9.80 -11.54 -5.14
N VAL A 161 -10.98 -10.95 -5.34
CA VAL A 161 -11.58 -10.08 -4.32
C VAL A 161 -11.66 -10.82 -2.98
N GLY A 162 -11.15 -10.18 -1.93
CA GLY A 162 -11.04 -10.74 -0.59
C GLY A 162 -9.71 -11.43 -0.29
N ASP A 163 -8.78 -11.53 -1.25
CA ASP A 163 -7.41 -11.96 -0.98
C ASP A 163 -6.65 -10.90 -0.14
N PHE A 164 -5.77 -11.37 0.73
CA PHE A 164 -4.80 -10.56 1.45
C PHE A 164 -3.40 -11.05 1.13
N LEU A 165 -2.56 -10.15 0.61
CA LEU A 165 -1.24 -10.44 0.09
C LEU A 165 -0.17 -9.94 1.05
N PHE A 166 0.92 -10.69 1.21
CA PHE A 166 2.18 -10.12 1.69
C PHE A 166 3.03 -9.65 0.51
N VAL A 167 3.57 -8.44 0.61
CA VAL A 167 4.37 -7.81 -0.45
C VAL A 167 5.81 -7.62 0.02
N ASN A 168 6.75 -8.17 -0.72
CA ASN A 168 8.18 -7.98 -0.52
C ASN A 168 8.61 -6.59 -1.00
N LYS A 169 9.05 -5.74 -0.07
CA LYS A 169 9.50 -4.38 -0.37
C LYS A 169 10.94 -4.29 -0.89
N TRP A 170 11.72 -5.36 -0.76
CA TRP A 170 13.13 -5.40 -1.18
C TRP A 170 13.30 -5.83 -2.64
N ALA A 171 12.29 -6.47 -3.24
CA ALA A 171 12.38 -7.02 -4.60
C ALA A 171 12.81 -5.94 -5.60
N TYR A 172 12.09 -4.82 -5.66
CA TYR A 172 12.31 -3.72 -6.62
C TYR A 172 12.92 -2.47 -5.98
N GLY A 173 13.58 -2.65 -4.83
CA GLY A 173 14.21 -1.58 -4.06
C GLY A 173 13.32 -0.99 -2.97
N PHE A 174 13.88 -0.93 -1.77
CA PHE A 174 13.18 -0.48 -0.58
C PHE A 174 13.11 1.05 -0.54
N ARG A 175 11.90 1.61 -0.65
CA ARG A 175 11.67 3.04 -0.42
C ARG A 175 11.66 3.33 1.08
N MET A 176 12.59 4.17 1.54
CA MET A 176 12.65 4.61 2.93
C MET A 176 11.37 5.36 3.32
N PRO A 177 10.88 5.20 4.56
CA PRO A 177 9.74 5.97 5.05
C PRO A 177 10.01 7.48 4.94
N MET A 178 9.06 8.21 4.37
CA MET A 178 9.17 9.66 4.21
C MET A 178 8.43 10.40 5.33
N ARG A 179 7.41 9.77 5.93
CA ARG A 179 6.71 10.24 7.12
C ARG A 179 7.13 9.42 8.35
N PRO A 180 8.16 9.88 9.09
CA PRO A 180 8.72 9.13 10.22
C PRO A 180 7.81 9.11 11.45
N VAL A 181 6.84 10.04 11.54
CA VAL A 181 5.84 10.10 12.61
C VAL A 181 4.47 9.75 12.03
N ALA A 182 4.05 8.51 12.27
CA ALA A 182 2.78 7.97 11.82
C ALA A 182 2.30 6.86 12.77
N LEU A 183 0.99 6.65 12.82
CA LEU A 183 0.41 5.51 13.50
C LEU A 183 0.75 4.22 12.73
N PRO A 184 1.27 3.19 13.41
CA PRO A 184 1.62 1.94 12.76
C PRO A 184 0.35 1.26 12.22
N PHE A 185 0.51 0.47 11.16
CA PHE A 185 -0.57 -0.31 10.51
C PHE A 185 -1.67 0.51 9.82
N LEU A 186 -1.61 1.84 9.82
CA LEU A 186 -2.53 2.71 9.10
C LEU A 186 -1.85 3.36 7.87
N GLN A 187 -2.53 3.34 6.72
CA GLN A 187 -1.97 3.82 5.45
C GLN A 187 -2.13 5.34 5.27
N GLY A 188 -3.33 5.89 5.42
CA GLY A 188 -3.64 7.30 5.11
C GLY A 188 -4.40 8.06 6.21
N THR A 189 -5.50 7.51 6.70
CA THR A 189 -6.39 8.15 7.69
C THR A 189 -6.58 7.30 8.94
N ILE A 190 -7.02 7.94 10.02
CA ILE A 190 -7.34 7.28 11.30
C ILE A 190 -8.74 6.67 11.27
N MET A 191 -9.68 7.44 10.72
CA MET A 191 -11.07 7.05 10.53
C MET A 191 -11.57 7.69 9.24
N ASP A 192 -12.38 6.94 8.52
CA ASP A 192 -13.18 7.46 7.41
C ASP A 192 -14.47 8.04 8.02
N THR A 193 -14.62 9.36 7.97
CA THR A 193 -15.80 10.02 8.55
C THR A 193 -17.05 9.89 7.68
N GLY A 194 -16.92 9.31 6.49
CA GLY A 194 -17.99 8.63 5.75
C GLY A 194 -19.08 9.50 5.11
N GLU A 195 -19.47 10.65 5.65
CA GLU A 195 -20.56 11.45 5.05
C GLU A 195 -20.40 12.97 5.25
N LYS A 196 -20.59 13.72 4.14
CA LYS A 196 -20.64 15.19 3.95
C LYS A 196 -19.33 15.98 3.99
N GLY A 197 -18.18 15.37 4.24
CA GLY A 197 -16.85 15.99 4.12
C GLY A 197 -16.14 15.66 2.81
N ASN A 198 -15.21 16.51 2.38
CA ASN A 198 -14.23 16.14 1.35
C ASN A 198 -13.26 15.12 2.01
N PRO A 199 -13.04 13.90 1.47
CA PRO A 199 -12.14 12.90 2.06
C PRO A 199 -10.71 13.40 2.37
N LYS A 200 -10.33 14.54 1.79
CA LYS A 200 -9.08 15.26 2.10
C LYS A 200 -9.03 15.83 3.52
N ASP A 201 -10.18 16.02 4.15
CA ASP A 201 -10.34 16.61 5.47
C ASP A 201 -10.34 15.54 6.59
N ASP A 202 -10.31 14.25 6.22
CA ASP A 202 -10.26 13.17 7.21
C ASP A 202 -8.97 13.23 8.06
N PRO A 203 -9.03 12.89 9.35
CA PRO A 203 -7.87 12.90 10.22
C PRO A 203 -6.77 11.97 9.71
N LYS A 204 -5.60 12.55 9.40
CA LYS A 204 -4.45 11.82 8.85
C LYS A 204 -3.82 10.94 9.93
N SER A 205 -3.40 9.73 9.54
CA SER A 205 -2.66 8.81 10.41
C SER A 205 -1.18 9.20 10.59
N TYR A 206 -0.76 10.35 10.04
CA TYR A 206 0.63 10.79 9.98
C TYR A 206 0.73 12.32 10.06
N ILE A 207 1.92 12.83 10.40
CA ILE A 207 2.17 14.28 10.49
C ILE A 207 2.72 14.82 9.16
N ASP A 208 2.10 15.88 8.63
CA ASP A 208 2.52 16.58 7.40
C ASP A 208 3.75 17.47 7.53
N ALA A 209 3.90 18.12 8.67
CA ALA A 209 5.01 19.04 8.91
C ALA A 209 6.39 18.34 8.91
N VAL A 210 6.44 17.04 9.19
CA VAL A 210 7.69 16.27 9.26
C VAL A 210 7.82 15.37 8.03
N LYS A 211 8.53 15.88 7.02
CA LYS A 211 8.76 15.20 5.75
C LYS A 211 10.26 14.94 5.53
N LEU A 212 10.60 13.68 5.28
CA LEU A 212 11.93 13.30 4.81
C LEU A 212 11.98 13.30 3.28
N PRO A 213 13.15 13.60 2.67
CA PRO A 213 13.36 13.46 1.24
C PRO A 213 13.04 12.04 0.72
N TYR A 214 12.95 11.85 -0.59
CA TYR A 214 12.88 10.50 -1.14
C TYR A 214 14.26 9.83 -1.05
N LEU A 215 14.28 8.56 -0.66
CA LEU A 215 15.44 7.68 -0.77
C LEU A 215 14.95 6.26 -1.03
N ARG A 216 15.50 5.62 -2.08
CA ARG A 216 15.30 4.19 -2.34
C ARG A 216 16.64 3.47 -2.26
N ILE A 217 16.65 2.40 -1.49
CA ILE A 217 17.75 1.45 -1.43
C ILE A 217 17.60 0.49 -2.61
N PRO A 218 18.66 0.17 -3.37
CA PRO A 218 18.58 -0.76 -4.49
C PRO A 218 17.95 -2.10 -4.10
N GLY A 219 17.14 -2.64 -5.01
CA GLY A 219 16.56 -3.97 -4.88
C GLY A 219 17.54 -5.04 -5.33
N TYR A 220 17.18 -6.30 -5.07
CA TYR A 220 17.91 -7.45 -5.62
C TYR A 220 17.36 -7.91 -6.99
N ASP A 221 16.26 -7.32 -7.44
CA ASP A 221 15.63 -7.60 -8.74
C ASP A 221 15.11 -6.29 -9.36
N GLU A 222 14.78 -6.34 -10.64
CA GLU A 222 14.13 -5.24 -11.36
C GLU A 222 12.69 -5.61 -11.72
N VAL A 223 11.84 -4.62 -11.93
CA VAL A 223 10.46 -4.85 -12.40
C VAL A 223 10.53 -5.39 -13.83
N LYS A 224 10.02 -6.60 -14.05
CA LYS A 224 9.98 -7.24 -15.36
C LYS A 224 8.59 -7.16 -15.95
N ARG A 225 8.55 -7.31 -17.27
CA ARG A 225 7.28 -7.49 -17.98
C ARG A 225 6.56 -8.72 -17.40
N TYR A 226 5.26 -8.57 -17.20
CA TYR A 226 4.31 -9.51 -16.62
C TYR A 226 4.42 -9.72 -15.11
N ASP A 227 5.31 -9.02 -14.40
CA ASP A 227 5.29 -9.02 -12.94
C ASP A 227 4.00 -8.39 -12.42
N ILE A 228 3.40 -9.00 -11.42
CA ILE A 228 2.38 -8.37 -10.57
C ILE A 228 3.12 -7.47 -9.60
N VAL A 229 2.75 -6.20 -9.55
CA VAL A 229 3.44 -5.17 -8.78
C VAL A 229 2.46 -4.42 -7.92
N VAL A 230 2.83 -4.20 -6.66
CA VAL A 230 2.13 -3.25 -5.79
C VAL A 230 2.83 -1.91 -5.86
N PHE A 231 2.04 -0.86 -6.07
CA PHE A 231 2.51 0.50 -6.19
C PHE A 231 1.49 1.45 -5.59
N ASN A 232 1.93 2.65 -5.25
CA ASN A 232 1.07 3.72 -4.80
C ASN A 232 0.40 4.40 -6.01
N TYR A 233 -0.91 4.63 -5.94
CA TYR A 233 -1.70 5.24 -7.01
C TYR A 233 -1.13 6.60 -7.42
N PRO A 234 -0.66 6.81 -8.67
CA PRO A 234 0.04 8.06 -9.03
C PRO A 234 -0.81 9.32 -8.91
N GLN A 235 -2.10 9.24 -9.30
CA GLN A 235 -3.03 10.36 -9.34
C GLN A 235 -3.96 10.42 -8.11
N ASP A 236 -3.50 9.90 -6.97
CA ASP A 236 -4.23 9.99 -5.70
C ASP A 236 -4.41 11.46 -5.29
N SER A 237 -5.67 11.88 -5.23
CA SER A 237 -6.05 13.26 -4.91
C SER A 237 -6.40 13.45 -3.43
N VAL A 238 -6.55 12.36 -2.67
CA VAL A 238 -6.94 12.36 -1.26
C VAL A 238 -5.69 12.28 -0.39
N HIS A 239 -4.84 11.29 -0.64
CA HIS A 239 -3.57 11.13 0.02
C HIS A 239 -2.47 11.55 -0.94
N THR A 240 -1.79 12.68 -0.67
CA THR A 240 -0.81 13.24 -1.61
C THR A 240 0.63 12.87 -1.27
N ALA A 241 0.90 12.46 -0.03
CA ALA A 241 2.20 11.95 0.37
C ALA A 241 2.44 10.59 -0.28
N ILE A 242 3.49 10.46 -1.10
CA ILE A 242 3.78 9.26 -1.91
C ILE A 242 3.75 7.94 -1.10
N ASP A 243 4.24 7.96 0.15
CA ASP A 243 4.28 6.81 1.05
C ASP A 243 2.97 6.53 1.80
N ARG A 244 1.95 7.37 1.57
CA ARG A 244 0.61 7.30 2.19
C ARG A 244 -0.53 7.24 1.17
N LYS A 245 -0.21 7.37 -0.12
CA LYS A 245 -1.14 7.14 -1.24
C LYS A 245 -1.74 5.75 -1.19
N ASP A 246 -2.92 5.60 -1.77
CA ASP A 246 -3.62 4.33 -1.86
C ASP A 246 -2.79 3.29 -2.64
N PRO A 247 -2.71 2.05 -2.14
CA PRO A 247 -2.00 0.99 -2.82
C PRO A 247 -2.85 0.37 -3.92
N TYR A 248 -2.26 0.19 -5.09
CA TYR A 248 -2.83 -0.53 -6.22
C TYR A 248 -1.97 -1.75 -6.51
N VAL A 249 -2.60 -2.82 -6.99
CA VAL A 249 -1.92 -3.99 -7.56
C VAL A 249 -2.39 -4.20 -8.98
N LYS A 250 -1.44 -4.39 -9.89
CA LYS A 250 -1.66 -4.61 -11.33
C LYS A 250 -0.51 -5.44 -11.92
N ARG A 251 -0.66 -5.89 -13.16
CA ARG A 251 0.40 -6.51 -13.94
C ARG A 251 1.19 -5.45 -14.70
N CYS A 252 2.52 -5.56 -14.68
CA CYS A 252 3.43 -4.70 -15.42
C CYS A 252 3.48 -5.16 -16.88
N ILE A 253 2.69 -4.53 -17.74
CA ILE A 253 2.62 -4.88 -19.16
C ILE A 253 3.73 -4.19 -19.97
N GLY A 254 4.10 -2.97 -19.59
CA GLY A 254 5.12 -2.18 -20.28
C GLY A 254 6.23 -1.77 -19.34
N ILE A 255 7.47 -2.05 -19.73
CA ILE A 255 8.69 -1.59 -19.06
C ILE A 255 9.29 -0.38 -19.81
N PRO A 256 10.28 0.32 -19.23
CA PRO A 256 10.83 1.54 -19.84
C PRO A 256 11.29 1.34 -21.30
N GLY A 257 10.73 2.14 -22.20
CA GLY A 257 11.03 2.10 -23.64
C GLY A 257 10.08 1.24 -24.49
N ASP A 258 9.22 0.43 -23.89
CA ASP A 258 8.21 -0.35 -24.62
C ASP A 258 7.18 0.55 -25.30
N VAL A 259 6.52 0.02 -26.33
CA VAL A 259 5.36 0.63 -26.99
C VAL A 259 4.14 -0.24 -26.75
N ILE A 260 3.08 0.36 -26.22
CA ILE A 260 1.83 -0.31 -25.83
C ILE A 260 0.71 0.15 -26.75
N GLU A 261 -0.07 -0.82 -27.26
CA GLU A 261 -1.21 -0.56 -28.14
C GLU A 261 -2.33 -1.57 -27.84
N PHE A 262 -3.58 -1.10 -27.84
CA PHE A 262 -4.77 -1.95 -27.85
C PHE A 262 -5.48 -1.84 -29.20
N ARG A 263 -5.85 -3.00 -29.74
CA ARG A 263 -6.63 -3.12 -30.98
C ARG A 263 -7.88 -3.93 -30.67
N ALA A 264 -9.03 -3.26 -30.60
CA ALA A 264 -10.30 -3.86 -30.19
C ALA A 264 -10.17 -4.62 -28.86
N GLY A 265 -9.56 -4.03 -27.83
CA GLY A 265 -9.40 -4.65 -26.51
C GLY A 265 -8.25 -5.66 -26.41
N ARG A 266 -7.57 -5.98 -27.52
CA ARG A 266 -6.44 -6.93 -27.55
C ARG A 266 -5.12 -6.17 -27.46
N LEU A 267 -4.26 -6.61 -26.55
CA LEU A 267 -3.03 -5.92 -26.19
C LEU A 267 -1.84 -6.35 -27.06
N PHE A 268 -1.12 -5.36 -27.56
CA PHE A 268 0.13 -5.49 -28.29
C PHE A 268 1.24 -4.73 -27.56
N VAL A 269 2.39 -5.38 -27.39
CA VAL A 269 3.60 -4.79 -26.83
C VAL A 269 4.70 -4.88 -27.87
N ASN A 270 5.26 -3.73 -28.25
CA ASN A 270 6.24 -3.61 -29.34
C ASN A 270 5.72 -4.25 -30.65
N ASN A 271 4.44 -3.99 -30.97
CA ASN A 271 3.73 -4.53 -32.14
C ASN A 271 3.52 -6.05 -32.15
N ALA A 272 3.91 -6.78 -31.11
CA ALA A 272 3.63 -8.20 -30.94
C ALA A 272 2.44 -8.40 -29.99
N PRO A 273 1.56 -9.41 -30.22
CA PRO A 273 0.52 -9.75 -29.27
C PRO A 273 1.15 -10.12 -27.92
N GLU A 274 0.45 -9.81 -26.84
CA GLU A 274 0.95 -10.12 -25.52
C GLU A 274 1.13 -11.63 -25.28
N LYS A 275 2.02 -11.95 -24.35
CA LYS A 275 2.15 -13.29 -23.78
C LYS A 275 1.27 -13.39 -22.54
N ILE A 276 0.28 -14.27 -22.59
CA ILE A 276 -0.57 -14.62 -21.45
C ILE A 276 0.17 -15.65 -20.59
N LEU A 277 0.30 -15.38 -19.28
CA LEU A 277 0.91 -16.33 -18.34
C LEU A 277 -0.11 -17.39 -17.89
N GLY A 278 0.36 -18.52 -17.34
CA GLY A 278 -0.54 -19.60 -16.91
C GLY A 278 -1.45 -19.21 -15.74
N ASP A 279 -1.04 -18.23 -14.93
CA ASP A 279 -1.85 -17.72 -13.81
C ASP A 279 -2.82 -16.59 -14.21
N GLU A 280 -2.76 -16.15 -15.47
CA GLU A 280 -3.60 -15.09 -16.02
C GLU A 280 -4.74 -15.70 -16.83
N GLN A 281 -5.95 -15.21 -16.61
CA GLN A 281 -7.11 -15.53 -17.45
C GLN A 281 -7.66 -14.24 -18.03
N GLN A 282 -7.52 -14.08 -19.35
CA GLN A 282 -8.10 -12.94 -20.05
C GLN A 282 -9.61 -12.92 -19.85
N GLN A 283 -10.12 -11.72 -19.60
CA GLN A 283 -11.51 -11.46 -19.25
C GLN A 283 -12.00 -10.28 -20.08
N HIS A 284 -13.21 -10.41 -20.59
CA HIS A 284 -13.86 -9.44 -21.46
C HIS A 284 -15.26 -9.08 -20.97
N GLY A 285 -15.68 -7.86 -21.30
CA GLY A 285 -17.01 -7.35 -21.09
C GLY A 285 -17.98 -7.89 -22.12
N TYR A 286 -19.17 -8.30 -21.68
CA TYR A 286 -20.23 -8.75 -22.58
C TYR A 286 -21.58 -8.18 -22.18
N LEU A 287 -22.34 -7.79 -23.20
CA LEU A 287 -23.75 -7.48 -23.11
C LEU A 287 -24.56 -8.71 -23.53
N VAL A 288 -25.39 -9.22 -22.63
CA VAL A 288 -26.18 -10.44 -22.82
C VAL A 288 -27.66 -10.08 -22.70
N THR A 289 -28.44 -10.39 -23.74
CA THR A 289 -29.89 -10.21 -23.78
C THR A 289 -30.56 -11.56 -23.62
N THR A 290 -31.52 -11.67 -22.70
CA THR A 290 -32.23 -12.92 -22.42
C THR A 290 -33.75 -12.73 -22.45
N GLY A 291 -34.46 -13.79 -22.82
CA GLY A 291 -35.93 -13.80 -22.82
C GLY A 291 -36.56 -14.03 -21.44
N SER A 292 -35.79 -14.57 -20.49
CA SER A 292 -36.18 -14.78 -19.10
C SER A 292 -34.99 -14.55 -18.17
N GLN A 293 -35.25 -14.35 -16.89
CA GLN A 293 -34.23 -13.99 -15.90
C GLN A 293 -33.18 -15.09 -15.76
N LEU A 294 -31.91 -14.69 -15.66
CA LEU A 294 -30.80 -15.60 -15.33
C LEU A 294 -30.72 -15.82 -13.82
N ASP A 295 -30.36 -17.03 -13.41
CA ASP A 295 -30.03 -17.34 -12.01
C ASP A 295 -28.60 -16.88 -11.69
N ILE A 296 -28.44 -15.56 -11.48
CA ILE A 296 -27.15 -14.96 -11.13
C ILE A 296 -26.52 -15.59 -9.88
N PRO A 297 -27.26 -15.88 -8.79
CA PRO A 297 -26.71 -16.61 -7.64
C PRO A 297 -26.06 -17.95 -8.03
N GLN A 298 -26.71 -18.73 -8.91
CA GLN A 298 -26.17 -20.00 -9.37
C GLN A 298 -24.96 -19.83 -10.29
N LEU A 299 -24.95 -18.81 -11.16
CA LEU A 299 -23.78 -18.48 -11.98
C LEU A 299 -22.60 -18.04 -11.10
N TYR A 300 -22.83 -17.23 -10.08
CA TYR A 300 -21.81 -16.85 -9.11
C TYR A 300 -21.28 -18.06 -8.34
N LYS A 301 -22.15 -18.99 -7.94
CA LYS A 301 -21.74 -20.23 -7.27
C LYS A 301 -20.88 -21.12 -8.19
N ALA A 302 -21.19 -21.15 -9.49
CA ALA A 302 -20.45 -21.94 -10.48
C ALA A 302 -19.10 -21.32 -10.84
N TYR A 303 -19.07 -20.00 -11.05
CA TYR A 303 -17.92 -19.30 -11.61
C TYR A 303 -17.15 -18.43 -10.62
N GLY A 304 -17.66 -18.22 -9.40
CA GLY A 304 -17.10 -17.27 -8.43
C GLY A 304 -17.45 -15.82 -8.74
N PHE A 305 -16.55 -14.90 -8.44
CA PHE A 305 -16.74 -13.47 -8.67
C PHE A 305 -17.13 -13.18 -10.13
N LEU A 306 -18.27 -12.54 -10.30
CA LEU A 306 -18.93 -12.32 -11.59
C LEU A 306 -19.64 -10.95 -11.56
N PRO A 307 -18.92 -9.83 -11.76
CA PRO A 307 -19.53 -8.51 -11.79
C PRO A 307 -20.55 -8.43 -12.89
N VAL A 308 -21.79 -8.11 -12.53
CA VAL A 308 -22.89 -8.04 -13.46
C VAL A 308 -23.85 -6.92 -13.08
N GLN A 309 -24.25 -6.13 -14.07
CA GLN A 309 -25.38 -5.22 -13.94
C GLN A 309 -26.57 -5.82 -14.66
N GLU A 310 -27.66 -6.01 -13.93
CA GLU A 310 -28.93 -6.51 -14.44
C GLU A 310 -29.91 -5.36 -14.63
N ASN A 311 -30.46 -5.23 -15.82
CA ASN A 311 -31.52 -4.30 -16.15
C ASN A 311 -32.67 -5.03 -16.84
N GLN A 312 -33.90 -4.83 -16.36
CA GLN A 312 -35.10 -5.37 -17.01
C GLN A 312 -35.61 -4.37 -18.06
N ASN A 313 -36.02 -4.88 -19.22
CA ASN A 313 -36.69 -4.08 -20.25
C ASN A 313 -38.06 -4.70 -20.62
N ASN A 314 -38.80 -4.04 -21.51
CA ASN A 314 -40.15 -4.48 -21.89
C ASN A 314 -40.22 -5.87 -22.56
N THR A 315 -39.09 -6.41 -22.99
CA THR A 315 -38.99 -7.64 -23.80
C THR A 315 -38.19 -8.76 -23.13
N GLY A 316 -37.64 -8.54 -21.92
CA GLY A 316 -36.75 -9.47 -21.24
C GLY A 316 -35.76 -8.79 -20.31
N PHE A 317 -34.54 -9.31 -20.27
CA PHE A 317 -33.47 -8.85 -19.38
C PHE A 317 -32.19 -8.57 -20.17
N VAL A 318 -31.44 -7.58 -19.72
CA VAL A 318 -30.13 -7.20 -20.26
C VAL A 318 -29.11 -7.23 -19.14
N TYR A 319 -28.05 -8.01 -19.34
CA TYR A 319 -26.95 -8.18 -18.40
C TYR A 319 -25.67 -7.60 -18.99
N ALA A 320 -25.02 -6.69 -18.27
CA ALA A 320 -23.66 -6.24 -18.59
C ALA A 320 -22.68 -6.94 -17.66
N PHE A 321 -22.03 -7.99 -18.16
CA PHE A 321 -20.97 -8.69 -17.44
C PHE A 321 -19.63 -8.00 -17.67
N GLN A 322 -18.85 -7.75 -16.61
CA GLN A 322 -17.55 -7.05 -16.68
C GLN A 322 -16.38 -7.96 -16.27
N GLY A 323 -16.21 -9.08 -16.97
CA GLY A 323 -15.06 -9.95 -16.73
C GLY A 323 -15.31 -11.43 -17.01
N LEU A 324 -15.94 -11.77 -18.13
CA LEU A 324 -16.10 -13.16 -18.52
C LEU A 324 -14.85 -13.65 -19.24
N THR A 325 -14.37 -14.83 -18.86
CA THR A 325 -13.39 -15.55 -19.70
C THR A 325 -14.09 -16.10 -20.95
N ASP A 326 -13.32 -16.41 -21.98
CA ASP A 326 -13.86 -17.01 -23.22
C ASP A 326 -14.66 -18.30 -22.96
N GLN A 327 -14.24 -19.10 -21.97
CA GLN A 327 -14.93 -20.33 -21.60
C GLN A 327 -16.28 -20.03 -20.94
N ILE A 328 -16.29 -19.15 -19.93
CA ILE A 328 -17.52 -18.76 -19.22
C ILE A 328 -18.48 -18.07 -20.18
N ALA A 329 -17.98 -17.23 -21.08
CA ALA A 329 -18.78 -16.57 -22.10
C ALA A 329 -19.48 -17.58 -23.03
N LYS A 330 -18.77 -18.63 -23.46
CA LYS A 330 -19.36 -19.72 -24.27
C LYS A 330 -20.44 -20.48 -23.50
N GLU A 331 -20.20 -20.77 -22.22
CA GLU A 331 -21.16 -21.48 -21.37
C GLU A 331 -22.42 -20.66 -21.11
N ILE A 332 -22.28 -19.37 -20.81
CA ILE A 332 -23.41 -18.45 -20.66
C ILE A 332 -24.17 -18.33 -21.98
N LYS A 333 -23.47 -18.17 -23.11
CA LYS A 333 -24.11 -18.09 -24.45
C LYS A 333 -24.94 -19.34 -24.80
N ALA A 334 -24.56 -20.50 -24.29
CA ALA A 334 -25.26 -21.76 -24.53
C ALA A 334 -26.53 -21.94 -23.69
N LEU A 335 -26.79 -21.04 -22.73
CA LEU A 335 -28.00 -21.11 -21.91
C LEU A 335 -29.25 -20.85 -22.77
N PRO A 336 -30.34 -21.63 -22.60
CA PRO A 336 -31.54 -21.52 -23.44
C PRO A 336 -32.25 -20.18 -23.30
N GLN A 337 -32.01 -19.43 -22.23
CA GLN A 337 -32.57 -18.11 -22.01
C GLN A 337 -31.90 -17.03 -22.88
N VAL A 338 -30.66 -17.25 -23.35
CA VAL A 338 -29.87 -16.24 -24.05
C VAL A 338 -30.32 -16.11 -25.50
N ILE A 339 -30.74 -14.89 -25.85
CA ILE A 339 -31.15 -14.51 -27.21
C ILE A 339 -29.95 -13.97 -27.98
N GLU A 340 -29.17 -13.09 -27.35
CA GLU A 340 -28.03 -12.43 -27.97
C GLU A 340 -26.92 -12.20 -26.95
N MET A 341 -25.67 -12.31 -27.40
CA MET A 341 -24.48 -11.98 -26.63
C MET A 341 -23.49 -11.23 -27.53
N LYS A 342 -23.10 -10.03 -27.11
CA LYS A 342 -22.14 -9.17 -27.80
C LYS A 342 -21.01 -8.79 -26.86
N GLU A 343 -19.78 -8.87 -27.34
CA GLU A 343 -18.63 -8.31 -26.63
C GLU A 343 -18.76 -6.78 -26.59
N MET A 344 -18.43 -6.17 -25.46
CA MET A 344 -18.49 -4.73 -25.28
C MET A 344 -17.17 -4.13 -25.78
N ILE A 345 -17.17 -3.66 -27.04
CA ILE A 345 -16.04 -2.95 -27.64
C ILE A 345 -16.47 -1.53 -28.00
N GLU A 346 -15.73 -0.54 -27.51
CA GLU A 346 -15.95 0.87 -27.82
C GLU A 346 -15.62 1.20 -29.29
N GLU A 347 -16.23 2.27 -29.81
CA GLU A 347 -16.04 2.70 -31.19
C GLU A 347 -14.62 3.23 -31.43
N LYS A 348 -13.98 2.81 -32.52
CA LYS A 348 -12.62 3.25 -32.86
C LYS A 348 -12.58 4.73 -33.21
N GLY A 349 -11.65 5.47 -32.62
CA GLY A 349 -11.42 6.89 -32.92
C GLY A 349 -12.28 7.85 -32.09
N VAL A 350 -13.04 7.32 -31.11
CA VAL A 350 -13.78 8.14 -30.15
C VAL A 350 -12.99 8.20 -28.84
N GLY A 351 -12.59 9.42 -28.45
CA GLY A 351 -11.87 9.66 -27.21
C GLY A 351 -12.75 9.48 -25.97
N ALA A 352 -12.35 8.62 -25.05
CA ALA A 352 -13.07 8.39 -23.80
C ALA A 352 -12.69 9.44 -22.73
N VAL A 353 -13.33 10.61 -22.83
CA VAL A 353 -13.20 11.70 -21.85
C VAL A 353 -14.40 11.71 -20.91
N ARG A 354 -14.12 11.79 -19.60
CA ARG A 354 -15.14 11.90 -18.56
C ARG A 354 -15.07 13.28 -17.91
N TYR A 355 -16.20 13.73 -17.39
CA TYR A 355 -16.34 15.01 -16.70
C TYR A 355 -16.74 14.77 -15.24
N LYS A 356 -16.32 15.65 -14.34
CA LYS A 356 -16.66 15.56 -12.93
C LYS A 356 -18.15 15.78 -12.72
N LEU A 357 -18.75 15.05 -11.79
CA LEU A 357 -20.10 15.33 -11.31
C LEU A 357 -20.10 16.59 -10.42
N ASN A 358 -21.24 17.29 -10.38
CA ASN A 358 -21.52 18.33 -9.40
C ASN A 358 -21.61 17.74 -7.97
N ALA A 359 -21.59 18.61 -6.95
CA ALA A 359 -21.50 18.20 -5.55
C ALA A 359 -22.66 17.31 -5.09
N ASP A 360 -23.85 17.52 -5.64
CA ASP A 360 -25.08 16.75 -5.42
C ASP A 360 -25.22 15.52 -6.34
N LYS A 361 -24.24 15.27 -7.23
CA LYS A 361 -24.16 14.11 -8.13
C LYS A 361 -25.35 13.98 -9.09
N THR A 362 -26.00 15.08 -9.45
CA THR A 362 -27.16 15.13 -10.35
C THR A 362 -26.80 15.46 -11.79
N ALA A 363 -25.64 16.08 -12.05
CA ALA A 363 -25.22 16.50 -13.37
C ALA A 363 -23.69 16.54 -13.54
N TYR A 364 -23.23 16.38 -14.78
CA TYR A 364 -21.82 16.57 -15.14
C TYR A 364 -21.46 18.04 -15.28
N THR A 365 -20.28 18.41 -14.78
CA THR A 365 -19.68 19.74 -14.91
C THR A 365 -18.92 19.88 -16.23
N LYS A 366 -18.42 21.09 -16.51
CA LYS A 366 -17.48 21.33 -17.63
C LYS A 366 -16.04 20.92 -17.31
N HIS A 367 -15.77 20.51 -16.07
CA HIS A 367 -14.43 20.14 -15.64
C HIS A 367 -14.18 18.67 -15.94
N ILE A 368 -13.15 18.41 -16.72
CA ILE A 368 -12.68 17.06 -17.02
C ILE A 368 -12.30 16.34 -15.72
N ASP A 369 -12.70 15.08 -15.63
CA ASP A 369 -12.20 14.14 -14.63
C ASP A 369 -11.03 13.35 -15.21
N THR A 370 -9.82 13.80 -14.93
CA THR A 370 -8.59 13.15 -15.41
C THR A 370 -8.33 11.80 -14.75
N THR A 371 -9.04 11.46 -13.66
CA THR A 371 -8.90 10.15 -13.00
C THR A 371 -9.76 9.07 -13.65
N GLN A 372 -10.77 9.47 -14.44
CA GLN A 372 -11.72 8.60 -15.11
C GLN A 372 -11.65 8.72 -16.65
N SER A 373 -10.78 9.58 -17.17
CA SER A 373 -10.56 9.77 -18.61
C SER A 373 -9.37 8.96 -19.09
N ILE A 374 -9.37 8.59 -20.37
CA ILE A 374 -8.22 7.92 -20.98
C ILE A 374 -7.02 8.86 -21.12
N TYR A 375 -5.85 8.36 -20.77
CA TYR A 375 -4.57 9.05 -20.85
C TYR A 375 -3.82 8.69 -22.14
N PRO A 376 -3.19 9.65 -22.85
CA PRO A 376 -3.31 11.08 -22.66
C PRO A 376 -4.62 11.61 -23.26
N ILE A 377 -5.18 12.62 -22.62
CA ILE A 377 -6.56 13.05 -22.84
C ILE A 377 -6.84 13.68 -24.22
N ASN A 378 -5.80 14.13 -24.90
CA ASN A 378 -5.92 14.79 -26.19
C ASN A 378 -5.90 13.82 -27.38
N LYS A 379 -5.88 12.51 -27.12
CA LYS A 379 -5.90 11.49 -28.18
C LYS A 379 -7.30 10.90 -28.34
N PRO A 380 -7.69 10.52 -29.57
CA PRO A 380 -8.98 9.89 -29.87
C PRO A 380 -8.96 8.40 -29.46
N TRP A 381 -8.54 8.13 -28.23
CA TRP A 381 -8.33 6.79 -27.69
C TRP A 381 -9.40 6.46 -26.66
N ASN A 382 -9.76 5.18 -26.59
CA ASN A 382 -10.59 4.61 -25.55
C ASN A 382 -9.92 3.34 -24.98
N GLN A 383 -10.65 2.61 -24.14
CA GLN A 383 -10.13 1.43 -23.45
C GLN A 383 -9.74 0.29 -24.39
N ASP A 384 -10.45 0.18 -25.52
CA ASP A 384 -10.30 -0.89 -26.52
C ASP A 384 -9.40 -0.49 -27.70
N TRP A 385 -9.33 0.80 -27.98
CA TRP A 385 -8.53 1.40 -29.04
C TRP A 385 -7.59 2.42 -28.43
N TYR A 386 -6.44 1.93 -27.98
CA TYR A 386 -5.47 2.70 -27.20
C TYR A 386 -4.09 2.68 -27.86
N GLY A 387 -3.37 3.79 -27.82
CA GLY A 387 -2.01 3.84 -28.34
C GLY A 387 -1.93 3.92 -29.88
N PRO A 388 -0.74 3.69 -30.45
CA PRO A 388 0.49 3.29 -29.76
C PRO A 388 1.02 4.38 -28.81
N LEU A 389 1.41 3.97 -27.59
CA LEU A 389 2.04 4.83 -26.59
C LEU A 389 3.41 4.27 -26.22
N ARG A 390 4.48 5.06 -26.40
CA ARG A 390 5.82 4.69 -25.92
C ARG A 390 5.97 5.04 -24.44
N ILE A 391 6.37 4.07 -23.63
CA ILE A 391 6.62 4.24 -22.20
C ILE A 391 7.96 4.96 -21.99
N PRO A 392 7.98 6.11 -21.28
CA PRO A 392 9.20 6.88 -21.07
C PRO A 392 10.25 6.09 -20.29
N LYS A 393 11.52 6.28 -20.66
CA LYS A 393 12.68 5.70 -20.00
C LYS A 393 13.58 6.79 -19.46
N LYS A 394 14.22 6.54 -18.31
CA LYS A 394 15.22 7.45 -17.75
C LYS A 394 16.30 7.79 -18.79
N GLY A 395 16.55 9.08 -18.97
CA GLY A 395 17.50 9.61 -19.94
C GLY A 395 16.91 9.90 -21.32
N ASP A 396 15.66 9.50 -21.60
CA ASP A 396 14.99 9.92 -22.84
C ASP A 396 14.87 11.45 -22.88
N VAL A 397 15.08 12.03 -24.06
CA VAL A 397 14.83 13.45 -24.33
C VAL A 397 13.56 13.56 -25.15
N VAL A 398 12.55 14.22 -24.59
CA VAL A 398 11.23 14.37 -25.22
C VAL A 398 11.02 15.81 -25.65
N THR A 399 10.40 16.00 -26.82
CA THR A 399 9.99 17.31 -27.31
C THR A 399 8.68 17.73 -26.62
N LEU A 400 8.60 19.00 -26.23
CA LEU A 400 7.44 19.61 -25.59
C LEU A 400 6.82 20.66 -26.50
N ASN A 401 5.54 20.47 -26.80
CA ASN A 401 4.67 21.38 -27.53
C ASN A 401 3.22 21.13 -27.07
N GLN A 402 2.24 21.85 -27.62
CA GLN A 402 0.84 21.71 -27.20
C GLN A 402 0.25 20.32 -27.45
N GLU A 403 0.77 19.56 -28.42
CA GLU A 403 0.31 18.21 -28.73
C GLU A 403 0.88 17.15 -27.75
N THR A 404 2.14 17.31 -27.35
CA THR A 404 2.88 16.35 -26.53
C THR A 404 2.79 16.65 -25.04
N LEU A 405 2.47 17.89 -24.67
CA LEU A 405 2.39 18.33 -23.28
C LEU A 405 1.40 17.49 -22.44
N PRO A 406 0.17 17.15 -22.91
CA PRO A 406 -0.75 16.32 -22.13
C PRO A 406 -0.19 14.93 -21.78
N THR A 407 0.74 14.39 -22.58
CA THR A 407 1.45 13.15 -22.28
C THR A 407 2.48 13.35 -21.16
N TYR A 408 3.27 14.42 -21.22
CA TYR A 408 4.43 14.58 -20.33
C TYR A 408 4.19 15.48 -19.11
N GLN A 409 3.08 16.20 -19.03
CA GLN A 409 2.83 17.19 -17.98
C GLN A 409 2.95 16.59 -16.57
N TRP A 410 2.34 15.42 -16.32
CA TRP A 410 2.39 14.76 -15.00
C TRP A 410 3.76 14.18 -14.69
N ILE A 411 4.47 13.70 -15.71
CA ILE A 411 5.86 13.25 -15.57
C ILE A 411 6.71 14.40 -15.07
N ILE A 412 6.60 15.57 -15.69
CA ILE A 412 7.42 16.74 -15.35
C ILE A 412 7.01 17.32 -13.99
N SER A 413 5.71 17.53 -13.76
CA SER A 413 5.21 18.24 -12.57
C SER A 413 5.05 17.34 -11.36
N GLU A 414 4.26 16.28 -11.49
CA GLU A 414 3.81 15.47 -10.35
C GLU A 414 4.83 14.40 -9.95
N TYR A 415 5.51 13.79 -10.93
CA TYR A 415 6.37 12.63 -10.69
C TYR A 415 7.86 13.00 -10.59
N GLU A 416 8.31 14.01 -11.33
CA GLU A 416 9.70 14.48 -11.29
C GLU A 416 9.87 15.84 -10.59
N HIS A 417 8.79 16.30 -9.96
CA HIS A 417 8.75 17.39 -8.98
C HIS A 417 9.29 18.73 -9.51
N ASN A 418 9.04 19.04 -10.79
CA ASN A 418 9.39 20.34 -11.38
C ASN A 418 8.19 21.28 -11.43
N LYS A 419 8.45 22.59 -11.39
CA LYS A 419 7.43 23.59 -11.70
C LYS A 419 7.24 23.68 -13.21
N LEU A 420 6.05 23.33 -13.71
CA LEU A 420 5.68 23.41 -15.12
C LEU A 420 4.67 24.55 -15.34
N GLU A 421 4.93 25.43 -16.29
CA GLU A 421 4.03 26.51 -16.69
C GLU A 421 3.88 26.55 -18.22
N ASN A 422 2.65 26.75 -18.72
CA ASN A 422 2.37 27.01 -20.13
C ASN A 422 1.79 28.41 -20.26
N LYS A 423 2.57 29.36 -20.80
CA LYS A 423 2.18 30.76 -20.97
C LYS A 423 2.05 31.06 -22.46
N ASN A 424 0.83 31.16 -22.95
CA ASN A 424 0.52 31.48 -24.35
C ASN A 424 1.27 30.59 -25.37
N GLY A 425 1.32 29.28 -25.12
CA GLY A 425 1.98 28.32 -26.00
C GLY A 425 3.46 28.07 -25.70
N LYS A 426 4.10 28.94 -24.90
CA LYS A 426 5.48 28.78 -24.45
C LYS A 426 5.54 27.99 -23.14
N ILE A 427 6.37 26.96 -23.14
CA ILE A 427 6.50 26.03 -22.02
C ILE A 427 7.71 26.43 -21.17
N TYR A 428 7.51 26.53 -19.86
CA TYR A 428 8.55 26.85 -18.89
C TYR A 428 8.68 25.73 -17.87
N ILE A 429 9.91 25.31 -17.61
CA ILE A 429 10.23 24.34 -16.56
C ILE A 429 11.17 25.02 -15.57
N ASN A 430 10.76 25.08 -14.31
CA ASN A 430 11.48 25.78 -13.23
C ASN A 430 11.83 27.25 -13.60
N GLY A 431 10.93 27.90 -14.35
CA GLY A 431 11.09 29.29 -14.79
C GLY A 431 11.89 29.49 -16.09
N GLN A 432 12.48 28.43 -16.66
CA GLN A 432 13.23 28.50 -17.92
C GLN A 432 12.36 28.04 -19.11
N GLU A 433 12.29 28.87 -20.15
CA GLU A 433 11.60 28.51 -21.40
C GLU A 433 12.34 27.34 -22.08
N THR A 434 11.61 26.28 -22.42
CA THR A 434 12.18 25.11 -23.08
C THR A 434 11.15 24.40 -23.94
N ASN A 435 11.61 23.74 -24.99
CA ASN A 435 10.84 22.82 -25.83
C ASN A 435 11.32 21.37 -25.69
N GLN A 436 12.19 21.08 -24.72
CA GLN A 436 12.72 19.76 -24.46
C GLN A 436 12.73 19.46 -22.97
N TYR A 437 12.62 18.17 -22.65
CA TYR A 437 12.76 17.67 -21.31
C TYR A 437 13.47 16.33 -21.28
N THR A 438 14.38 16.15 -20.32
CA THR A 438 15.06 14.87 -20.08
C THR A 438 14.38 14.15 -18.93
N ILE A 439 13.88 12.94 -19.21
CA ILE A 439 13.21 12.07 -18.25
C ILE A 439 14.22 11.63 -17.17
N LYS A 440 13.89 11.82 -15.88
CA LYS A 440 14.79 11.59 -14.74
C LYS A 440 14.63 10.22 -14.09
N GLN A 441 13.51 9.53 -14.32
CA GLN A 441 13.27 8.18 -13.77
C GLN A 441 12.59 7.22 -14.76
N ASN A 442 12.52 5.95 -14.40
CA ASN A 442 11.84 4.93 -15.19
C ASN A 442 10.33 4.92 -14.94
N TYR A 443 9.58 4.51 -15.96
CA TYR A 443 8.12 4.44 -15.94
C TYR A 443 7.62 3.08 -16.40
N TYR A 444 6.43 2.71 -15.92
CA TYR A 444 5.83 1.40 -16.15
C TYR A 444 4.36 1.52 -16.54
N MET A 445 3.91 0.64 -17.44
CA MET A 445 2.50 0.49 -17.78
C MET A 445 1.89 -0.63 -16.95
N MET A 446 1.09 -0.25 -15.95
CA MET A 446 0.47 -1.16 -14.99
C MET A 446 -1.00 -1.37 -15.35
N ILE A 447 -1.36 -2.57 -15.81
CA ILE A 447 -2.70 -2.93 -16.33
C ILE A 447 -3.29 -4.10 -15.54
N GLY A 448 -4.62 -4.10 -15.34
CA GLY A 448 -5.31 -5.19 -14.64
C GLY A 448 -5.45 -6.42 -15.52
N ASP A 449 -5.53 -7.60 -14.91
CA ASP A 449 -5.80 -8.84 -15.65
C ASP A 449 -7.28 -8.90 -16.09
N ASN A 450 -8.20 -8.32 -15.30
CA ASN A 450 -9.57 -8.05 -15.70
C ASN A 450 -9.70 -6.62 -16.21
N ARG A 451 -9.32 -6.41 -17.48
CA ARG A 451 -9.11 -5.08 -18.07
C ARG A 451 -10.38 -4.26 -18.14
N ASP A 452 -11.52 -4.89 -18.44
CA ASP A 452 -12.78 -4.18 -18.63
C ASP A 452 -13.43 -3.77 -17.31
N ALA A 453 -12.92 -4.30 -16.18
CA ALA A 453 -13.29 -3.90 -14.82
C ALA A 453 -12.09 -3.32 -14.04
N SER A 454 -11.18 -2.62 -14.73
CA SER A 454 -9.94 -2.13 -14.14
C SER A 454 -9.71 -0.65 -14.43
N LEU A 455 -9.68 0.15 -13.36
CA LEU A 455 -9.05 1.47 -13.39
C LEU A 455 -7.53 1.29 -13.34
N ASP A 456 -6.89 1.36 -14.50
CA ASP A 456 -5.47 1.12 -14.69
C ASP A 456 -4.73 2.24 -15.46
N ALA A 457 -3.47 1.99 -15.85
CA ALA A 457 -2.61 2.98 -16.47
C ALA A 457 -3.13 3.54 -17.80
N ARG A 458 -4.14 2.91 -18.43
CA ARG A 458 -4.87 3.52 -19.56
C ARG A 458 -5.59 4.80 -19.15
N PHE A 459 -5.96 4.95 -17.88
CA PHE A 459 -6.66 6.12 -17.33
C PHE A 459 -5.71 7.07 -16.60
N PHE A 460 -5.00 6.59 -15.58
CA PHE A 460 -4.17 7.45 -14.74
C PHE A 460 -2.75 7.69 -15.28
N GLY A 461 -2.41 7.06 -16.40
CA GLY A 461 -1.12 7.17 -17.06
C GLY A 461 -0.03 6.27 -16.47
N VAL A 462 1.21 6.55 -16.88
CA VAL A 462 2.37 5.73 -16.52
C VAL A 462 2.70 5.81 -15.03
N VAL A 463 3.12 4.68 -14.45
CA VAL A 463 3.51 4.59 -13.04
C VAL A 463 5.01 4.89 -12.91
N PRO A 464 5.41 5.93 -12.16
CA PRO A 464 6.82 6.21 -11.93
C PRO A 464 7.46 5.17 -11.00
N GLU A 465 8.76 4.96 -11.18
CA GLU A 465 9.56 4.07 -10.32
C GLU A 465 9.41 4.40 -8.83
N GLU A 466 9.33 5.68 -8.45
CA GLU A 466 9.18 6.10 -7.04
C GLU A 466 7.89 5.60 -6.36
N ASN A 467 6.86 5.27 -7.14
CA ASN A 467 5.59 4.77 -6.64
C ASN A 467 5.60 3.27 -6.36
N ILE A 468 6.56 2.51 -6.88
CA ILE A 468 6.64 1.06 -6.66
C ILE A 468 6.84 0.76 -5.16
N VAL A 469 5.99 -0.10 -4.61
CA VAL A 469 6.06 -0.56 -3.23
C VAL A 469 6.80 -1.89 -3.15
N GLY A 470 6.49 -2.83 -4.03
CA GLY A 470 7.14 -4.14 -4.03
C GLY A 470 6.43 -5.23 -4.82
N ARG A 471 6.88 -6.46 -4.64
CA ARG A 471 6.38 -7.67 -5.31
C ARG A 471 5.50 -8.49 -4.37
N PRO A 472 4.22 -8.78 -4.71
CA PRO A 472 3.43 -9.78 -4.00
C PRO A 472 4.17 -11.12 -3.90
N MET A 473 4.17 -11.74 -2.72
CA MET A 473 4.82 -13.02 -2.45
C MET A 473 3.84 -14.19 -2.39
N PHE A 474 2.78 -14.03 -1.61
CA PHE A 474 1.73 -15.04 -1.43
C PHE A 474 0.47 -14.41 -0.81
N THR A 475 -0.66 -15.10 -0.98
CA THR A 475 -1.93 -14.79 -0.32
C THR A 475 -1.95 -15.41 1.07
N TRP A 476 -1.95 -14.64 2.16
CA TRP A 476 -1.92 -15.20 3.53
C TRP A 476 -3.32 -15.46 4.10
N LEU A 477 -4.34 -14.76 3.61
CA LEU A 477 -5.75 -14.92 3.95
C LEU A 477 -6.59 -14.67 2.70
N SER A 478 -7.72 -15.37 2.55
CA SER A 478 -8.70 -15.10 1.49
C SER A 478 -10.10 -15.28 2.03
N VAL A 479 -10.93 -14.25 1.93
CA VAL A 479 -12.31 -14.23 2.45
C VAL A 479 -13.26 -13.72 1.37
N GLU A 480 -14.04 -14.63 0.79
CA GLU A 480 -15.14 -14.31 -0.12
C GLU A 480 -16.20 -13.46 0.57
N GLY A 481 -16.81 -12.53 -0.16
CA GLY A 481 -17.88 -11.67 0.34
C GLY A 481 -17.44 -10.66 1.40
N LEU A 482 -16.13 -10.48 1.60
CA LEU A 482 -15.61 -9.49 2.55
C LEU A 482 -15.82 -8.05 2.05
N PHE A 483 -15.66 -7.82 0.75
CA PHE A 483 -15.82 -6.52 0.11
C PHE A 483 -17.03 -6.57 -0.82
N SER A 484 -17.87 -5.53 -0.76
CA SER A 484 -18.96 -5.32 -1.70
C SER A 484 -18.42 -4.74 -3.00
N ASP A 485 -18.95 -5.19 -4.13
CA ASP A 485 -18.62 -4.66 -5.45
C ASP A 485 -19.70 -3.67 -5.92
N ALA A 486 -19.38 -2.37 -5.90
CA ALA A 486 -20.31 -1.33 -6.34
C ALA A 486 -20.68 -1.43 -7.84
N SER A 487 -19.93 -2.17 -8.64
CA SER A 487 -20.21 -2.38 -10.06
C SER A 487 -21.21 -3.51 -10.34
N SER A 488 -21.57 -4.30 -9.33
CA SER A 488 -22.41 -5.50 -9.46
C SER A 488 -23.73 -5.37 -8.71
N THR A 489 -24.85 -5.73 -9.35
CA THR A 489 -26.17 -5.82 -8.71
C THR A 489 -26.25 -7.02 -7.76
N TYR A 490 -25.43 -8.05 -7.97
CA TYR A 490 -25.33 -9.22 -7.10
C TYR A 490 -24.09 -9.17 -6.21
N GLN A 491 -24.25 -9.57 -4.94
CA GLN A 491 -23.17 -9.68 -3.94
C GLN A 491 -23.15 -11.08 -3.36
N ALA A 492 -21.95 -11.56 -2.99
CA ALA A 492 -21.80 -12.88 -2.38
C ALA A 492 -22.62 -13.02 -1.08
N PRO A 493 -23.27 -14.17 -0.84
CA PRO A 493 -24.02 -14.38 0.39
C PRO A 493 -23.06 -14.67 1.55
N GLY A 494 -22.90 -13.69 2.44
CA GLY A 494 -22.10 -13.84 3.66
C GLY A 494 -20.59 -13.86 3.40
N LYS A 495 -19.83 -14.36 4.38
CA LYS A 495 -18.36 -14.38 4.36
C LYS A 495 -17.84 -15.81 4.45
N LYS A 496 -16.96 -16.21 3.52
CA LYS A 496 -16.41 -17.57 3.47
C LYS A 496 -14.90 -17.56 3.28
N ILE A 497 -14.16 -18.26 4.14
CA ILE A 497 -12.71 -18.43 4.01
C ILE A 497 -12.40 -19.39 2.86
N ARG A 498 -11.49 -18.99 1.95
CA ARG A 498 -10.99 -19.81 0.84
C ARG A 498 -9.65 -20.46 1.21
N TRP A 499 -9.71 -21.60 1.89
CA TRP A 499 -8.53 -22.32 2.39
C TRP A 499 -7.54 -22.72 1.30
N ASP A 500 -8.04 -23.06 0.11
CA ASP A 500 -7.25 -23.44 -1.08
C ASP A 500 -6.38 -22.29 -1.64
N ARG A 501 -6.63 -21.06 -1.19
CA ARG A 501 -5.85 -19.86 -1.56
C ARG A 501 -4.82 -19.45 -0.52
N MET A 502 -4.95 -19.89 0.72
CA MET A 502 -4.03 -19.48 1.78
C MET A 502 -2.62 -20.02 1.54
N PHE A 503 -1.61 -19.18 1.75
CA PHE A 503 -0.20 -19.44 1.46
C PHE A 503 0.06 -19.95 0.04
N LYS A 504 -0.73 -19.48 -0.93
CA LYS A 504 -0.52 -19.72 -2.36
C LYS A 504 0.41 -18.64 -2.89
N ALA A 505 1.52 -19.05 -3.53
CA ALA A 505 2.50 -18.12 -4.08
C ALA A 505 1.84 -17.19 -5.12
N THR A 506 2.28 -15.94 -5.15
CA THR A 506 1.88 -14.98 -6.18
C THR A 506 3.06 -14.68 -7.09
N ASN A 507 2.76 -14.18 -8.29
CA ASN A 507 3.77 -13.76 -9.26
C ASN A 507 4.73 -14.88 -9.76
N THR A 508 4.22 -16.12 -9.91
CA THR A 508 4.98 -17.25 -10.47
C THR A 508 4.73 -17.47 -11.97
N GLY A 509 3.61 -16.95 -12.50
CA GLY A 509 3.18 -17.22 -13.88
C GLY A 509 2.60 -18.62 -14.10
N GLU A 510 2.51 -19.46 -13.05
CA GLU A 510 2.04 -20.84 -13.12
C GLU A 510 0.53 -20.96 -12.83
N SER A 511 -0.20 -21.71 -13.64
CA SER A 511 -1.64 -21.94 -13.45
C SER A 511 -1.96 -22.71 -12.15
N ASN A 512 -1.19 -23.78 -11.89
CA ASN A 512 -1.45 -24.72 -10.81
C ASN A 512 -0.51 -24.46 -9.63
N LYS A 513 -0.88 -23.50 -8.78
CA LYS A 513 -0.08 -23.18 -7.58
C LYS A 513 -0.55 -24.00 -6.38
N THR A 514 0.40 -24.54 -5.62
CA THR A 514 0.10 -25.28 -4.39
C THR A 514 -0.13 -24.32 -3.22
N SER A 515 -1.11 -24.65 -2.39
CA SER A 515 -1.36 -23.96 -1.13
C SER A 515 -0.58 -24.63 0.01
N TYR A 516 0.17 -23.82 0.77
CA TYR A 516 1.03 -24.30 1.86
C TYR A 516 0.52 -23.92 3.25
N TRP A 517 -0.78 -23.69 3.43
CA TRP A 517 -1.33 -23.27 4.73
C TRP A 517 -1.06 -24.28 5.85
N TRP A 518 -1.01 -25.57 5.51
CA TRP A 518 -0.70 -26.65 6.45
C TRP A 518 0.72 -26.55 7.00
N VAL A 519 1.67 -25.98 6.24
CA VAL A 519 3.05 -25.72 6.70
C VAL A 519 3.02 -24.67 7.81
N ALA A 520 2.25 -23.58 7.61
CA ALA A 520 2.10 -22.55 8.62
C ALA A 520 1.45 -23.10 9.89
N VAL A 521 0.42 -23.95 9.76
CA VAL A 521 -0.19 -24.63 10.91
C VAL A 521 0.79 -25.56 11.61
N ALA A 522 1.58 -26.35 10.86
CA ALA A 522 2.60 -27.22 11.45
C ALA A 522 3.66 -26.41 12.23
N ILE A 523 4.10 -25.27 11.69
CA ILE A 523 5.02 -24.36 12.39
C ILE A 523 4.38 -23.83 13.68
N LEU A 524 3.12 -23.40 13.65
CA LEU A 524 2.42 -22.91 14.84
C LEU A 524 2.24 -24.02 15.89
N VAL A 525 1.88 -25.24 15.47
CA VAL A 525 1.78 -26.40 16.36
C VAL A 525 3.13 -26.74 16.98
N LEU A 526 4.21 -26.72 16.20
CA LEU A 526 5.56 -26.92 16.71
C LEU A 526 5.96 -25.81 17.67
N PHE A 527 5.65 -24.55 17.38
CA PHE A 527 6.01 -23.40 18.21
C PHE A 527 5.27 -23.40 19.55
N PHE A 528 3.93 -23.51 19.54
CA PHE A 528 3.13 -23.51 20.76
C PHE A 528 3.17 -24.85 21.50
N GLY A 529 3.38 -25.95 20.78
CA GLY A 529 3.50 -27.30 21.34
C GLY A 529 4.93 -27.67 21.73
N TRP A 530 5.93 -26.81 21.49
CA TRP A 530 7.35 -27.14 21.68
C TRP A 530 7.63 -27.68 23.07
N ASP A 531 7.11 -27.05 24.13
CA ASP A 531 7.32 -27.48 25.51
C ASP A 531 6.71 -28.86 25.79
N TYR A 532 5.58 -29.17 25.16
CA TYR A 532 4.96 -30.49 25.25
C TYR A 532 5.82 -31.54 24.52
N PHE A 533 6.26 -31.25 23.29
CA PHE A 533 7.13 -32.13 22.53
C PHE A 533 8.50 -32.33 23.20
N ALA A 534 9.12 -31.27 23.71
CA ALA A 534 10.40 -31.32 24.41
C ALA A 534 10.35 -32.19 25.67
N LYS A 535 9.21 -32.18 26.40
CA LYS A 535 8.99 -33.08 27.55
C LYS A 535 8.87 -34.55 27.12
N LEU A 536 8.19 -34.83 26.00
CA LEU A 536 8.10 -36.19 25.45
C LEU A 536 9.48 -36.75 25.06
N PHE A 537 10.35 -35.93 24.48
CA PHE A 537 11.72 -36.35 24.11
C PHE A 537 12.66 -36.50 25.32
N LYS A 538 12.41 -35.77 26.42
CA LYS A 538 13.15 -35.98 27.67
C LYS A 538 12.78 -37.28 28.37
N LYS A 539 11.49 -37.64 28.42
CA LYS A 539 11.04 -38.90 29.05
C LYS A 539 11.68 -40.14 28.42
N LYS A 540 11.89 -40.14 27.10
CA LYS A 540 12.53 -41.26 26.41
C LYS A 540 14.02 -41.44 26.70
N LYS A 541 14.70 -40.46 27.30
CA LYS A 541 16.12 -40.54 27.68
C LYS A 541 16.35 -41.06 29.10
N GLU A 542 15.29 -41.24 29.88
CA GLU A 542 15.35 -41.77 31.25
C GLU A 542 14.93 -43.26 31.32
N GLU A 543 14.49 -43.84 30.19
CA GLU A 543 14.04 -45.25 30.08
C GLU A 543 15.02 -46.18 29.32
N ASP A 544 16.15 -45.65 28.83
CA ASP A 544 17.31 -46.40 28.31
C ASP A 544 18.52 -46.17 29.24
#